data_AF-A0A0G1X3R3-F1
#
_entry.id   AF-A0A0G1X3R3-F1
#
_cell.length_a   1.000
_cell.length_b   1.000
_cell.length_c   1.000
_cell.angle_alpha   90.00
_cell.angle_beta   90.00
_cell.angle_gamma   90.00
#
_symmetry.space_group_name_H-M   'P 1'
#
loop_
_entity.id
_entity.type
_entity.pdbx_description
1 polymer ?
#
loop_
_entity_poly.entity_id
_entity_poly.type
_entity_poly.pdbx_seq_one_letter_code
_entity_poly.pdbx_strand_id
1 'polypeptide(L)'
;MISLFTLAQFVNIPGSFFNRHTNAAVVGNNVGSLVSRLLPNIIVVAGVVFFLMIIYYGFQLIISAGQNKSPQDIARIKGSITYAFIGFLLVVSGYFILQIISTITGVNFINPNVT
;
A
#
# COMPACT_ATOMS: atom_id res chain seq x y z
N MET A 1 -23.09 33.80 38.55
CA MET A 1 -22.00 32.86 38.84
C MET A 1 -22.07 31.75 37.81
N ILE A 2 -21.17 31.72 36.83
CA ILE A 2 -21.09 30.64 35.83
C ILE A 2 -20.55 29.41 36.57
N SER A 3 -21.27 28.28 36.51
CA SER A 3 -20.91 27.09 37.30
C SER A 3 -19.62 26.47 36.76
N LEU A 4 -18.76 25.94 37.63
CA LEU A 4 -17.53 25.25 37.20
C LEU A 4 -17.83 24.07 36.24
N PHE A 5 -19.03 23.48 36.35
CA PHE A 5 -19.53 22.47 35.42
C PHE A 5 -19.65 22.98 33.98
N THR A 6 -20.00 24.26 33.78
CA THR A 6 -20.05 24.89 32.46
C THR A 6 -18.67 25.25 31.87
N LEU A 7 -17.57 25.20 32.63
CA LEU A 7 -16.21 25.33 32.10
C LEU A 7 -15.59 23.98 31.71
N ALA A 8 -15.97 22.88 32.37
CA ALA A 8 -15.46 21.54 32.05
C ALA A 8 -15.85 21.06 30.64
N GLN A 9 -17.02 21.47 30.14
CA GLN A 9 -17.48 21.19 28.77
C GLN A 9 -16.63 21.87 27.67
N PHE A 10 -15.83 22.89 28.01
CA PHE A 10 -14.90 23.53 27.07
C PHE A 10 -13.49 22.91 27.09
N VAL A 11 -13.25 21.90 27.95
CA VAL A 11 -11.95 21.22 28.06
C VAL A 11 -12.11 19.76 27.60
N ASN A 12 -12.71 19.56 26.42
CA ASN A 12 -12.65 18.29 25.72
C ASN A 12 -11.28 18.17 25.02
N ILE A 13 -10.23 17.93 25.83
CA ILE A 13 -8.84 17.85 25.33
C ILE A 13 -8.69 16.76 24.26
N PRO A 14 -9.17 15.52 24.42
CA PRO A 14 -9.03 14.52 23.35
C PRO A 14 -9.76 14.97 22.06
N GLY A 15 -11.01 15.40 22.17
CA GLY A 15 -11.81 15.81 21.00
C GLY A 15 -11.25 17.06 20.30
N SER A 16 -10.63 17.98 21.03
CA SER A 16 -10.14 19.24 20.47
C SER A 16 -8.71 19.17 19.96
N PHE A 17 -7.93 18.14 20.31
CA PHE A 17 -6.57 17.92 19.82
C PHE A 17 -6.54 16.91 18.67
N PHE A 18 -7.26 15.79 18.77
CA PHE A 18 -7.23 14.76 17.71
C PHE A 18 -8.06 15.14 16.48
N ASN A 19 -9.13 15.94 16.61
CA ASN A 19 -9.94 16.39 15.47
C ASN A 19 -9.36 17.62 14.72
N ARG A 20 -8.20 18.14 15.14
CA ARG A 20 -7.56 19.30 14.47
C ARG A 20 -6.79 18.95 13.21
N HIS A 21 -6.44 17.67 13.02
CA HIS A 21 -5.90 17.18 11.77
C HIS A 21 -6.92 16.27 11.09
N THR A 22 -7.54 16.77 10.02
CA THR A 22 -8.42 16.01 9.11
C THR A 22 -7.80 14.69 8.63
N ASN A 23 -6.47 14.59 8.62
CA ASN A 23 -5.74 13.37 8.26
C ASN A 23 -5.56 12.38 9.43
N ALA A 24 -5.57 12.83 10.69
CA ALA A 24 -5.48 11.94 11.86
C ALA A 24 -6.88 11.47 12.31
N ALA A 25 -7.89 12.34 12.21
CA ALA A 25 -9.28 12.01 12.54
C ALA A 25 -9.89 10.96 11.58
N VAL A 26 -9.46 10.93 10.31
CA VAL A 26 -9.95 9.95 9.32
C VAL A 26 -9.28 8.59 9.46
N VAL A 27 -8.10 8.51 10.08
CA VAL A 27 -7.38 7.25 10.37
C VAL A 27 -8.01 6.51 11.56
N GLY A 28 -8.53 7.25 12.55
CA GLY A 28 -9.01 6.66 13.81
C GLY A 28 -10.43 6.08 13.78
N ASN A 29 -11.26 6.43 12.79
CA ASN A 29 -12.71 6.18 12.89
C ASN A 29 -13.24 5.03 12.01
N ASN A 30 -12.52 4.60 10.97
CA ASN A 30 -12.99 3.54 10.07
C ASN A 30 -11.83 2.81 9.36
N VAL A 31 -11.86 1.47 9.35
CA VAL A 31 -10.89 0.65 8.59
C VAL A 31 -10.99 0.92 7.09
N GLY A 32 -12.19 1.23 6.59
CA GLY A 32 -12.42 1.53 5.17
C GLY A 32 -11.68 2.78 4.68
N SER A 33 -11.60 3.85 5.50
CA SER A 33 -10.90 5.08 5.11
C SER A 33 -9.38 4.90 5.08
N LEU A 34 -8.84 4.05 5.95
CA LEU A 34 -7.44 3.64 5.93
C LEU A 34 -7.10 2.89 4.64
N VAL A 35 -7.90 1.89 4.31
CA VAL A 35 -7.69 1.07 3.10
C VAL A 35 -7.78 1.95 1.86
N SER A 36 -8.81 2.79 1.72
CA SER A 36 -8.96 3.65 0.54
C SER A 36 -7.79 4.60 0.32
N ARG A 37 -7.14 5.12 1.38
CA ARG A 37 -5.99 6.02 1.24
C ARG A 37 -4.68 5.27 0.97
N LEU A 38 -4.49 4.09 1.55
CA LEU A 38 -3.24 3.34 1.45
C LEU A 38 -3.18 2.46 0.20
N LEU A 39 -4.30 1.85 -0.19
CA LEU A 39 -4.39 0.89 -1.27
C LEU A 39 -3.80 1.40 -2.61
N PRO A 40 -4.19 2.59 -3.12
CA PRO A 40 -3.64 3.06 -4.40
C PRO A 40 -2.12 3.32 -4.33
N ASN A 41 -1.63 3.89 -3.22
CA ASN A 41 -0.21 4.13 -3.03
C ASN A 41 0.58 2.80 -2.98
N ILE A 42 0.05 1.79 -2.27
CA ILE A 42 0.69 0.48 -2.18
C ILE A 42 0.71 -0.22 -3.54
N ILE A 43 -0.36 -0.18 -4.32
CA ILE A 43 -0.41 -0.81 -5.65
C ILE A 43 0.66 -0.20 -6.58
N VAL A 44 0.80 1.13 -6.58
CA VAL A 44 1.82 1.82 -7.40
C VAL A 44 3.22 1.46 -6.93
N VAL A 45 3.49 1.56 -5.62
CA VAL A 45 4.81 1.23 -5.05
C VAL A 45 5.17 -0.23 -5.30
N ALA A 46 4.23 -1.16 -5.09
CA ALA A 46 4.43 -2.58 -5.33
C ALA A 46 4.76 -2.84 -6.81
N GLY A 47 4.01 -2.25 -7.75
CA GLY A 47 4.28 -2.39 -9.18
C GLY A 47 5.70 -1.97 -9.55
N VAL A 48 6.16 -0.82 -9.05
CA VAL A 48 7.52 -0.31 -9.29
C VAL A 48 8.58 -1.21 -8.64
N VAL A 49 8.39 -1.63 -7.39
CA VAL A 49 9.34 -2.47 -6.67
C VAL A 49 9.50 -3.82 -7.35
N PHE A 50 8.40 -4.48 -7.71
CA PHE A 50 8.45 -5.76 -8.41
C PHE A 50 9.09 -5.64 -9.79
N PHE A 51 8.80 -4.57 -10.53
CA PHE A 51 9.44 -4.30 -11.81
C PHE A 51 10.96 -4.16 -11.69
N LEU A 52 11.44 -3.38 -10.72
CA LEU A 52 12.88 -3.21 -10.47
C LEU A 52 13.54 -4.51 -9.99
N MET A 53 12.87 -5.30 -9.15
CA MET A 53 13.38 -6.61 -8.74
C MET A 53 13.57 -7.56 -9.92
N ILE A 54 12.60 -7.64 -10.84
CA ILE A 54 12.71 -8.51 -12.03
C ILE A 54 13.93 -8.11 -12.86
N ILE A 55 14.14 -6.81 -13.09
CA ILE A 55 15.30 -6.30 -13.82
C ILE A 55 16.61 -6.65 -13.08
N TYR A 56 16.66 -6.38 -11.78
CA TYR A 56 17.84 -6.64 -10.95
C TYR A 56 18.23 -8.12 -10.96
N TYR A 57 17.29 -9.02 -10.65
CA TYR A 57 17.56 -10.46 -10.64
C TYR A 57 17.80 -11.01 -12.05
N GLY A 58 17.17 -10.44 -13.07
CA GLY A 58 17.42 -10.78 -14.48
C GLY A 58 18.87 -10.52 -14.88
N PHE A 59 19.41 -9.34 -14.58
CA PHE A 59 20.83 -9.06 -14.79
C PHE A 59 21.73 -9.95 -13.93
N GLN A 60 21.35 -10.20 -12.68
CA GLN A 60 22.13 -11.04 -11.78
C GLN A 60 22.24 -12.49 -12.28
N LEU A 61 21.20 -13.00 -12.94
CA LEU A 61 21.20 -14.30 -13.60
C LEU A 61 22.17 -14.34 -14.78
N ILE A 62 22.16 -13.32 -15.65
CA ILE A 62 23.07 -13.23 -16.80
C ILE A 62 24.53 -13.15 -16.33
N ILE A 63 24.83 -12.30 -15.34
CA ILE A 63 26.18 -12.18 -14.77
C ILE A 63 26.62 -13.49 -14.12
N SER A 64 25.70 -14.20 -13.45
CA SER A 64 26.00 -15.50 -12.83
C SER A 64 26.33 -16.60 -13.84
N ALA A 65 25.89 -16.47 -15.10
CA ALA A 65 26.22 -17.43 -16.14
C ALA A 65 27.66 -17.27 -16.67
N GLY A 66 28.26 -16.09 -16.54
CA GLY A 66 29.64 -15.81 -16.95
C GLY A 66 30.68 -15.93 -15.82
N GLN A 67 30.24 -16.14 -14.58
CA GLN A 67 31.10 -16.29 -13.40
C GLN A 67 30.92 -17.72 -12.85
N ASN A 68 31.98 -18.33 -12.31
CA ASN A 68 31.91 -19.64 -11.65
C ASN A 68 31.22 -19.54 -10.27
N LYS A 69 29.98 -19.00 -10.24
CA LYS A 69 29.16 -18.96 -9.02
C LYS A 69 28.70 -20.36 -8.66
N SER A 70 28.47 -20.58 -7.36
CA SER A 70 28.03 -21.88 -6.88
C SER A 70 26.65 -22.24 -7.49
N PRO A 71 26.37 -23.53 -7.74
CA PRO A 71 25.04 -23.98 -8.20
C PRO A 71 23.91 -23.52 -7.27
N GLN A 72 24.19 -23.39 -5.96
CA GLN A 72 23.25 -22.90 -4.96
C GLN A 72 22.83 -21.44 -5.22
N ASP A 73 23.77 -20.57 -5.59
CA ASP A 73 23.49 -19.16 -5.83
C ASP A 73 22.64 -18.96 -7.09
N ILE A 74 22.93 -19.74 -8.14
CA ILE A 74 22.14 -19.74 -9.38
C ILE A 74 20.71 -20.22 -9.11
N ALA A 75 20.53 -21.27 -8.30
CA ALA A 75 19.21 -21.75 -7.90
C ALA A 75 18.42 -20.70 -7.12
N ARG A 76 19.07 -19.96 -6.20
CA ARG A 76 18.45 -18.85 -5.48
C ARG A 76 18.01 -17.72 -6.40
N ILE A 77 18.87 -17.28 -7.31
CA ILE A 77 18.54 -16.19 -8.26
C ILE A 77 17.34 -16.58 -9.12
N LYS A 78 17.33 -17.81 -9.66
CA LYS A 78 16.18 -18.33 -10.42
C LYS A 78 14.90 -18.33 -9.60
N GLY A 79 14.97 -18.77 -8.35
CA GLY A 79 13.84 -18.71 -7.41
C GLY A 79 13.34 -17.27 -7.20
N SER A 80 14.24 -16.34 -6.93
CA SER A 80 13.91 -14.91 -6.74
C SER A 80 13.22 -14.29 -7.95
N ILE A 81 13.66 -14.62 -9.18
CA ILE A 81 12.98 -14.18 -10.41
C ILE A 81 11.56 -14.72 -10.45
N THR A 82 11.36 -16.02 -10.21
CA THR A 82 10.03 -16.64 -10.21
C THR A 82 9.11 -15.98 -9.17
N TYR A 83 9.60 -15.75 -7.95
CA TYR A 83 8.83 -15.06 -6.91
C TYR A 83 8.50 -13.61 -7.28
N ALA A 84 9.44 -12.88 -7.89
CA ALA A 84 9.20 -11.52 -8.35
C ALA A 84 8.13 -11.48 -9.46
N PHE A 85 8.15 -12.43 -10.40
CA PHE A 85 7.10 -12.56 -11.41
C PHE A 85 5.74 -12.91 -10.82
N ILE A 86 5.67 -13.85 -9.87
CA ILE A 86 4.43 -14.22 -9.19
C ILE A 86 3.87 -13.02 -8.42
N GLY A 87 4.71 -12.30 -7.68
CA GLY A 87 4.31 -11.10 -6.95
C GLY A 87 3.80 -9.99 -7.88
N PHE A 88 4.50 -9.76 -8.99
CA PHE A 88 4.07 -8.81 -10.02
C PHE A 88 2.70 -9.18 -10.59
N LEU A 89 2.51 -10.45 -10.97
CA LEU A 89 1.24 -10.94 -11.51
C LEU A 89 0.10 -10.81 -10.49
N LEU A 90 0.38 -11.03 -9.21
CA LEU A 90 -0.58 -10.89 -8.13
C LEU A 90 -1.05 -9.44 -7.95
N VAL A 91 -0.13 -8.47 -8.01
CA VAL A 91 -0.47 -7.03 -7.95
C VAL A 91 -1.33 -6.63 -9.16
N VAL A 92 -0.93 -7.04 -10.37
CA VAL A 92 -1.69 -6.77 -11.60
C VAL A 92 -3.08 -7.39 -11.56
N SER A 93 -3.19 -8.64 -11.09
CA SER A 93 -4.47 -9.33 -10.95
C SER A 93 -5.36 -8.64 -9.90
N GLY A 94 -4.78 -8.21 -8.78
CA GLY A 94 -5.49 -7.42 -7.77
C GLY A 94 -6.04 -6.10 -8.33
N TYR A 95 -5.24 -5.40 -9.14
CA TYR A 95 -5.70 -4.19 -9.84
C TYR A 95 -6.90 -4.48 -10.75
N PHE A 96 -6.86 -5.56 -11.55
CA PHE A 96 -7.99 -5.94 -12.40
C PHE A 96 -9.26 -6.24 -11.60
N ILE A 97 -9.14 -6.96 -10.49
CA ILE A 97 -10.28 -7.25 -9.62
C ILE A 97 -10.89 -5.95 -9.08
N LEU A 98 -10.05 -5.04 -8.58
CA LEU A 98 -10.50 -3.74 -8.08
C LEU A 98 -11.15 -2.89 -9.18
N GLN A 99 -10.64 -2.95 -10.41
CA GLN A 99 -11.21 -2.25 -11.56
C GLN A 99 -12.61 -2.78 -11.91
N ILE A 100 -12.81 -4.09 -11.87
CA ILE A 100 -14.12 -4.71 -12.13
C ILE A 100 -15.12 -4.30 -11.04
N ILE A 101 -14.73 -4.42 -9.77
CA ILE A 101 -15.58 -4.02 -8.64
C ILE A 101 -15.92 -2.52 -8.74
N SER A 102 -14.95 -1.68 -9.08
CA SER A 102 -15.16 -0.25 -9.29
C SER A 102 -16.19 0.04 -10.38
N THR A 103 -16.14 -0.71 -11.48
CA THR A 103 -17.09 -0.55 -12.60
C THR A 103 -18.51 -0.94 -12.20
N ILE A 104 -18.68 -1.98 -11.38
CA ILE A 104 -20.00 -2.46 -10.94
C ILE A 104 -20.58 -1.59 -9.82
N THR A 105 -19.74 -1.14 -8.88
CA THR A 105 -20.17 -0.39 -7.70
C THR A 105 -20.19 1.12 -7.90
N GLY A 106 -19.52 1.63 -8.94
CA GLY A 106 -19.33 3.07 -9.18
C GLY A 106 -18.35 3.75 -8.20
N VAL A 107 -17.72 2.99 -7.29
CA VAL A 107 -16.75 3.52 -6.32
C VAL A 107 -15.33 3.40 -6.88
N ASN A 108 -14.59 4.52 -6.89
CA ASN A 108 -13.19 4.53 -7.30
C ASN A 108 -12.28 4.19 -6.12
N PHE A 109 -11.79 2.95 -6.08
CA PHE A 109 -10.83 2.50 -5.06
C PHE A 109 -9.38 2.93 -5.36
N ILE A 110 -9.09 3.26 -6.63
CA ILE A 110 -7.76 3.64 -7.10
C ILE A 110 -7.55 5.16 -7.03
N ASN A 111 -8.62 5.93 -7.17
CA ASN A 111 -8.60 7.38 -6.97
C ASN A 111 -9.85 7.78 -6.16
N PRO A 112 -9.83 7.58 -4.84
CA PRO A 112 -10.95 7.98 -4.01
C PRO A 112 -11.04 9.51 -3.98
N ASN A 113 -12.19 10.03 -4.42
CA ASN A 113 -12.51 11.45 -4.31
C ASN A 113 -12.69 11.79 -2.81
N VAL A 114 -11.61 12.15 -2.13
CA VAL A 114 -11.62 12.58 -0.73
C VAL A 114 -11.89 14.08 -0.67
N THR A 115 -13.16 14.47 -0.86
CA THR A 115 -13.65 15.81 -0.49
C THR A 115 -14.08 15.80 0.96
#